data_AF-A0A2K6FPD2-F1
#
_entry.id   AF-A0A2K6FPD2-F1
#
_cell.length_a   1.000
_cell.length_b   1.000
_cell.length_c   1.000
_cell.angle_alpha   90.00
_cell.angle_beta   90.00
_cell.angle_gamma   90.00
#
_symmetry.space_group_name_H-M   'P 1'
#
loop_
_entity.id
_entity.type
_entity.pdbx_description
1 polymer ?
#
loop_
_entity_poly.entity_id
_entity_poly.type
_entity_poly.pdbx_seq_one_letter_code
_entity_poly.pdbx_strand_id
1 'polypeptide(L)'
;MATYLEFIQQNEERDGVHFSWNVWPSSRLEATRTVVPLACLLTPLKERPDLPPVQYEPVLCSRLTCKAVLNPLCQADYRTKLWARNFCFQRNQFPPAYAGISEMNQPAKLMPQFSTIEYMIERGAQSPLIFLYVVDTCLEEDDLQALKESLQMSLSLLPPDALVHELGYEGISKSYVFHGTKGLTAKQIQDMLGLTKPAMPMQQARPPQPQEHPFVSSRFLQSIHKIDMNLTDLLGEMQRGPWPVTQGKRPLRSTGVTLSIAVGLLESMVAVRLNSVCPK
;
A
#
# COMPACT_ATOMS: atom_id res chain seq x y z
N MET A 1 34.14 -24.66 -0.33
CA MET A 1 33.83 -23.73 0.77
C MET A 1 33.38 -22.44 0.13
N ALA A 2 32.22 -21.90 0.50
CA ALA A 2 31.82 -20.58 0.01
C ALA A 2 32.77 -19.52 0.61
N THR A 3 33.25 -18.62 -0.22
CA THR A 3 34.00 -17.44 0.23
C THR A 3 33.08 -16.46 0.94
N TYR A 4 33.63 -15.51 1.72
CA TYR A 4 32.81 -14.45 2.32
C TYR A 4 32.08 -13.61 1.28
N LEU A 5 32.69 -13.40 0.12
CA LEU A 5 32.09 -12.68 -1.00
C LEU A 5 30.85 -13.43 -1.52
N GLU A 6 31.00 -14.72 -1.81
CA GLU A 6 29.90 -15.58 -2.28
C GLU A 6 28.78 -15.67 -1.23
N PHE A 7 29.13 -15.76 0.06
CA PHE A 7 28.15 -15.75 1.14
C PHE A 7 27.31 -14.46 1.12
N ILE A 8 27.95 -13.29 1.02
CA ILE A 8 27.26 -12.00 0.99
C ILE A 8 26.33 -11.93 -0.22
N GLN A 9 26.84 -12.26 -1.42
CA GLN A 9 26.06 -12.23 -2.65
C GLN A 9 24.84 -13.16 -2.58
N GLN A 10 25.02 -14.40 -2.13
CA GLN A 10 23.94 -15.37 -2.02
C GLN A 10 22.86 -14.95 -1.01
N ASN A 11 23.25 -14.36 0.14
CA ASN A 11 22.27 -13.88 1.11
C ASN A 11 21.53 -12.63 0.60
N GLU A 12 22.22 -11.76 -0.13
CA GLU A 12 21.58 -10.59 -0.73
C GLU A 12 20.60 -11.03 -1.83
N GLU A 13 21.00 -11.93 -2.73
CA GLU A 13 20.15 -12.55 -3.75
C GLU A 13 18.92 -13.24 -3.17
N ARG A 14 19.13 -14.08 -2.14
CA ARG A 14 18.06 -14.85 -1.53
C ARG A 14 17.16 -13.99 -0.63
N ASP A 15 17.73 -13.30 0.34
CA ASP A 15 16.96 -12.69 1.41
C ASP A 15 16.78 -11.17 1.24
N GLY A 16 17.40 -10.57 0.21
CA GLY A 16 17.36 -9.13 0.00
C GLY A 16 18.05 -8.37 1.12
N VAL A 17 19.05 -8.98 1.78
CA VAL A 17 19.70 -8.44 2.96
C VAL A 17 21.21 -8.36 2.82
N HIS A 18 21.78 -7.23 3.24
CA HIS A 18 23.22 -7.01 3.29
C HIS A 18 23.60 -6.42 4.65
N PHE A 19 24.39 -7.13 5.46
CA PHE A 19 24.79 -6.69 6.79
C PHE A 19 26.14 -5.96 6.78
N SER A 20 26.30 -4.99 7.68
CA SER A 20 27.62 -4.42 7.99
C SER A 20 28.56 -5.46 8.61
N TRP A 21 28.01 -6.42 9.35
CA TRP A 21 28.73 -7.55 9.96
C TRP A 21 27.92 -8.84 9.84
N ASN A 22 28.49 -9.84 9.16
CA ASN A 22 27.89 -11.18 9.03
C ASN A 22 28.26 -12.13 10.19
N VAL A 23 29.13 -11.69 11.10
CA VAL A 23 29.46 -12.36 12.35
C VAL A 23 29.31 -11.33 13.47
N TRP A 24 28.47 -11.64 14.46
CA TRP A 24 28.08 -10.67 15.47
C TRP A 24 28.98 -10.78 16.71
N PRO A 25 29.21 -9.66 17.43
CA PRO A 25 29.92 -9.68 18.70
C PRO A 25 29.16 -10.51 19.73
N SER A 26 29.88 -11.38 20.44
CA SER A 26 29.29 -12.32 21.41
C SER A 26 29.15 -11.72 22.80
N SER A 27 29.85 -10.60 23.07
CA SER A 27 29.84 -9.89 24.33
C SER A 27 29.45 -8.42 24.17
N ARG A 28 28.90 -7.84 25.24
CA ARG A 28 28.57 -6.40 25.29
C ARG A 28 29.80 -5.52 25.09
N LEU A 29 30.97 -5.95 25.60
CA LEU A 29 32.22 -5.20 25.46
C LEU A 29 32.68 -5.14 23.99
N GLU A 30 32.63 -6.26 23.27
CA GLU A 30 32.93 -6.31 21.84
C GLU A 30 31.94 -5.46 21.04
N ALA A 31 30.65 -5.55 21.37
CA ALA A 31 29.62 -4.75 20.71
C ALA A 31 29.86 -3.25 20.88
N THR A 32 30.21 -2.77 22.09
CA THR A 32 30.54 -1.36 22.34
C THR A 32 31.82 -0.90 21.62
N ARG A 33 32.76 -1.80 21.35
CA ARG A 33 34.00 -1.50 20.62
C ARG A 33 33.85 -1.54 19.10
N THR A 34 32.73 -2.05 18.60
CA THR A 34 32.49 -2.13 17.16
C THR A 34 32.21 -0.72 16.62
N VAL A 35 33.12 -0.19 15.81
CA VAL A 35 33.06 1.20 15.30
C VAL A 35 31.88 1.41 14.34
N VAL A 36 31.66 0.44 13.45
CA VAL A 36 30.51 0.43 12.54
C VAL A 36 29.36 -0.32 13.21
N PRO A 37 28.16 0.26 13.34
CA PRO A 37 27.05 -0.41 14.02
C PRO A 37 26.65 -1.70 13.31
N LEU A 38 26.11 -2.66 14.06
CA LEU A 38 25.43 -3.80 13.48
C LEU A 38 24.12 -3.33 12.83
N ALA A 39 24.10 -3.32 11.51
CA ALA A 39 23.01 -2.83 10.69
C ALA A 39 22.86 -3.70 9.44
N CYS A 40 21.71 -3.60 8.77
CA CYS A 40 21.51 -4.21 7.47
C CYS A 40 20.80 -3.26 6.51
N LEU A 41 21.11 -3.39 5.22
CA LEU A 41 20.28 -2.92 4.13
C LEU A 41 19.30 -4.04 3.81
N LEU A 42 18.01 -3.73 3.80
CA LEU A 42 16.93 -4.67 3.54
C LEU A 42 16.12 -4.19 2.35
N THR A 43 15.86 -5.09 1.40
CA THR A 43 14.97 -4.90 0.26
C THR A 43 13.77 -5.84 0.40
N PRO A 44 12.68 -5.41 1.07
CA PRO A 44 11.57 -6.31 1.40
C PRO A 44 10.85 -6.91 0.19
N LEU A 45 10.76 -6.14 -0.90
CA LEU A 45 10.11 -6.54 -2.16
C LEU A 45 11.16 -6.85 -3.23
N LYS A 46 12.24 -7.55 -2.85
CA LYS A 46 13.21 -8.03 -3.83
C LYS A 46 12.55 -9.07 -4.75
N GLU A 47 12.68 -8.88 -6.05
CA GLU A 47 12.09 -9.79 -7.04
C GLU A 47 12.70 -11.20 -6.89
N ARG A 48 11.82 -12.20 -6.81
CA ARG A 48 12.17 -13.63 -6.70
C ARG A 48 11.33 -14.45 -7.68
N PRO A 49 11.67 -14.45 -8.97
CA PRO A 49 10.91 -15.19 -9.98
C PRO A 49 10.95 -16.71 -9.76
N ASP A 50 11.92 -17.19 -8.99
CA ASP A 50 12.10 -18.59 -8.61
C ASP A 50 11.17 -19.05 -7.47
N LEU A 51 10.53 -18.12 -6.75
CA LEU A 51 9.69 -18.41 -5.59
C LEU A 51 8.31 -17.75 -5.75
N PRO A 52 7.30 -18.47 -6.30
CA PRO A 52 5.95 -17.92 -6.39
C PRO A 52 5.33 -17.77 -4.99
N PRO A 53 4.43 -16.79 -4.79
CA PRO A 53 3.77 -16.58 -3.51
C PRO A 53 2.89 -17.78 -3.13
N VAL A 54 2.83 -18.10 -1.83
CA VAL A 54 2.06 -19.24 -1.33
C VAL A 54 0.64 -18.86 -0.92
N GLN A 55 -0.34 -19.66 -1.32
CA GLN A 55 -1.78 -19.43 -1.09
C GLN A 55 -2.29 -20.08 0.21
N TYR A 56 -1.61 -19.83 1.33
CA TYR A 56 -2.06 -20.30 2.63
C TYR A 56 -1.63 -19.34 3.73
N GLU A 57 -2.32 -19.38 4.87
CA GLU A 57 -2.02 -18.51 6.01
C GLU A 57 -0.65 -18.82 6.65
N PRO A 58 0.09 -17.79 7.09
CA PRO A 58 1.30 -17.98 7.87
C PRO A 58 0.98 -18.66 9.22
N VAL A 59 1.81 -19.63 9.61
CA VAL A 59 1.66 -20.30 10.91
C VAL A 59 2.38 -19.49 11.97
N LEU A 60 1.62 -18.99 12.94
CA LEU A 60 2.11 -18.09 13.97
C LEU A 60 2.40 -18.84 15.28
N CYS A 61 3.39 -18.34 16.03
CA CYS A 61 3.62 -18.76 17.41
C CYS A 61 2.39 -18.49 18.28
N SER A 62 2.00 -19.46 19.11
CA SER A 62 0.83 -19.37 19.99
C SER A 62 0.99 -18.34 21.11
N ARG A 63 2.24 -18.05 21.52
CA ARG A 63 2.55 -17.05 22.54
C ARG A 63 2.18 -15.63 22.06
N LEU A 64 1.29 -14.97 22.79
CA LEU A 64 0.75 -13.64 22.46
C LEU A 64 1.82 -12.55 22.33
N THR A 65 2.88 -12.61 23.15
CA THR A 65 3.98 -11.64 23.11
C THR A 65 5.00 -11.93 22.00
N CYS A 66 4.84 -13.02 21.23
CA CYS A 66 5.79 -13.41 20.19
C CYS A 66 5.17 -13.29 18.80
N LYS A 67 4.09 -14.03 18.51
CA LYS A 67 3.39 -14.07 17.21
C LYS A 67 4.27 -14.23 15.96
N ALA A 68 5.54 -14.61 16.11
CA ALA A 68 6.46 -14.77 15.00
C ALA A 68 6.03 -15.92 14.09
N VAL A 69 6.31 -15.77 12.80
CA VAL A 69 5.99 -16.74 11.75
C VAL A 69 6.95 -17.93 11.81
N LEU A 70 6.41 -19.13 11.64
CA LEU A 70 7.17 -20.36 11.42
C LEU A 70 8.16 -20.19 10.26
N ASN A 71 9.43 -20.53 10.47
CA ASN A 71 10.49 -20.38 9.47
C ASN A 71 11.52 -21.52 9.60
N PRO A 72 12.50 -21.63 8.68
CA PRO A 72 13.44 -22.76 8.64
C PRO A 72 14.33 -22.92 9.87
N LEU A 73 14.42 -21.91 10.74
CA LEU A 73 15.22 -21.96 11.97
C LEU A 73 14.44 -22.57 13.15
N CYS A 74 13.14 -22.83 13.00
CA CYS A 74 12.35 -23.54 14.00
C CYS A 74 12.71 -25.04 14.03
N GLN A 75 12.79 -25.61 15.23
CA GLN A 75 12.95 -27.05 15.38
C GLN A 75 11.59 -27.73 15.27
N ALA A 76 11.40 -28.59 14.26
CA ALA A 76 10.19 -29.37 14.05
C ALA A 76 10.35 -30.80 14.61
N ASP A 77 9.37 -31.26 15.39
CA ASP A 77 9.20 -32.65 15.77
C ASP A 77 8.04 -33.24 14.96
N TYR A 78 8.40 -34.00 13.93
CA TYR A 78 7.44 -34.65 13.02
C TYR A 78 6.71 -35.84 13.64
N ARG A 79 7.21 -36.39 14.75
CA ARG A 79 6.56 -37.50 15.46
C ARG A 79 5.42 -37.00 16.33
N THR A 80 5.68 -35.96 17.12
CA THR A 80 4.67 -35.37 18.02
C THR A 80 3.85 -34.25 17.35
N LYS A 81 4.19 -33.89 16.12
CA LYS A 81 3.57 -32.79 15.35
C LYS A 81 3.65 -31.45 16.10
N LEU A 82 4.81 -31.21 16.69
CA LEU A 82 5.15 -29.97 17.40
C LEU A 82 6.27 -29.22 16.70
N TRP A 83 6.36 -27.93 16.95
CA TRP A 83 7.52 -27.12 16.57
C TRP A 83 7.90 -26.15 17.69
N ALA A 84 9.20 -25.99 17.93
CA ALA A 84 9.74 -25.06 18.90
C ALA A 84 10.22 -23.79 18.20
N ARG A 85 9.77 -22.63 18.70
CA ARG A 85 10.12 -21.34 18.11
C ARG A 85 11.55 -20.91 18.48
N ASN A 86 12.38 -20.54 17.51
CA ASN A 86 13.76 -20.07 17.74
C ASN A 86 13.91 -18.69 18.41
N PHE A 87 12.83 -17.90 18.56
CA PHE A 87 12.87 -16.64 19.32
C PHE A 87 12.51 -16.80 20.80
N CYS A 88 11.40 -17.47 21.11
CA CYS A 88 10.86 -17.53 22.47
C CYS A 88 10.82 -18.95 23.06
N PHE A 89 11.29 -19.94 22.31
CA PHE A 89 11.33 -21.37 22.67
C PHE A 89 9.96 -21.99 23.01
N GLN A 90 8.86 -21.28 22.73
CA GLN A 90 7.51 -21.82 22.86
C GLN A 90 7.35 -23.04 21.95
N ARG A 91 6.82 -24.12 22.52
CA ARG A 91 6.35 -25.28 21.75
C ARG A 91 4.94 -25.03 21.26
N ASN A 92 4.73 -25.27 19.98
CA ASN A 92 3.48 -25.01 19.28
C ASN A 92 3.06 -26.29 18.57
N GLN A 93 1.75 -26.53 18.51
CA GLN A 93 1.21 -27.59 17.67
C GLN A 93 1.16 -27.12 16.22
N PHE A 94 1.41 -28.02 15.28
CA PHE A 94 1.09 -27.74 13.88
C PHE A 94 -0.43 -27.63 13.68
N PRO A 95 -0.92 -26.75 12.78
CA PRO A 95 -2.34 -26.70 12.45
C PRO A 95 -2.83 -28.03 11.87
N PRO A 96 -4.15 -28.33 11.93
CA PRO A 96 -4.71 -29.59 11.42
C PRO A 96 -4.37 -29.89 9.95
N ALA A 97 -4.25 -28.86 9.10
CA ALA A 97 -3.84 -29.00 7.69
C ALA A 97 -2.45 -29.65 7.50
N TYR A 98 -1.63 -29.68 8.54
CA TYR A 98 -0.27 -30.23 8.52
C TYR A 98 -0.21 -31.62 9.18
N ALA A 99 -1.33 -32.33 9.35
CA ALA A 99 -1.35 -33.66 9.96
C ALA A 99 -0.40 -34.66 9.27
N GLY A 100 -0.26 -34.56 7.94
CA GLY A 100 0.63 -35.40 7.12
C GLY A 100 2.09 -34.96 7.03
N ILE A 101 2.52 -33.94 7.80
CA ILE A 101 3.89 -33.43 7.75
C ILE A 101 4.90 -34.52 8.14
N SER A 102 5.99 -34.65 7.39
CA SER A 102 7.09 -35.59 7.67
C SER A 102 8.42 -35.04 7.19
N GLU A 103 9.53 -35.70 7.49
CA GLU A 103 10.85 -35.28 7.00
C GLU A 103 10.95 -35.24 5.48
N MET A 104 10.24 -36.13 4.78
CA MET A 104 10.19 -36.19 3.32
C MET A 104 9.11 -35.28 2.72
N ASN A 105 8.13 -34.87 3.53
CA ASN A 105 7.01 -34.01 3.13
C ASN A 105 6.94 -32.79 4.07
N GLN A 106 7.94 -31.93 3.96
CA GLN A 106 8.02 -30.70 4.74
C GLN A 106 7.36 -29.56 3.97
N PRO A 107 6.69 -28.63 4.67
CA PRO A 107 6.16 -27.44 4.02
C PRO A 107 7.31 -26.52 3.59
N ALA A 108 7.11 -25.81 2.47
CA ALA A 108 8.11 -24.93 1.88
C ALA A 108 8.79 -24.00 2.89
N LYS A 109 8.02 -23.39 3.80
CA LYS A 109 8.53 -22.50 4.88
C LYS A 109 9.51 -23.10 5.89
N LEU A 110 9.71 -24.42 5.91
CA LEU A 110 10.74 -25.07 6.73
C LEU A 110 12.01 -25.41 5.94
N MET A 111 11.95 -25.31 4.61
CA MET A 111 13.09 -25.57 3.75
C MET A 111 14.02 -24.34 3.74
N PRO A 112 15.35 -24.50 3.88
CA PRO A 112 16.30 -23.39 3.92
C PRO A 112 16.28 -22.48 2.69
N GLN A 113 15.83 -23.00 1.54
CA GLN A 113 15.70 -22.23 0.29
C GLN A 113 14.59 -21.17 0.37
N PHE A 114 13.63 -21.33 1.29
CA PHE A 114 12.47 -20.45 1.49
C PHE A 114 12.59 -19.65 2.80
N SER A 115 13.81 -19.23 3.15
CA SER A 115 14.06 -18.30 4.27
C SER A 115 13.29 -16.98 4.11
N THR A 116 13.16 -16.51 2.87
CA THR A 116 12.28 -15.42 2.45
C THR A 116 11.15 -16.01 1.61
N ILE A 117 9.91 -15.74 2.02
CA ILE A 117 8.71 -16.31 1.43
C ILE A 117 7.56 -15.30 1.52
N GLU A 118 6.75 -15.22 0.47
CA GLU A 118 5.58 -14.35 0.39
C GLU A 118 4.29 -15.16 0.56
N TYR A 119 3.38 -14.65 1.40
CA TYR A 119 2.08 -15.27 1.65
C TYR A 119 0.98 -14.43 0.99
N MET A 120 0.15 -15.06 0.16
CA MET A 120 -1.10 -14.46 -0.30
C MET A 120 -2.19 -14.74 0.72
N ILE A 121 -2.69 -13.67 1.34
CA ILE A 121 -3.72 -13.74 2.38
C ILE A 121 -5.02 -13.18 1.81
N GLU A 122 -6.06 -14.01 1.76
CA GLU A 122 -7.39 -13.61 1.32
C GLU A 122 -8.10 -12.82 2.43
N ARG A 123 -7.75 -11.54 2.59
CA ARG A 123 -8.40 -10.64 3.54
C ARG A 123 -9.51 -9.84 2.86
N GLY A 124 -10.72 -10.39 2.89
CA GLY A 124 -11.95 -9.68 2.51
C GLY A 124 -11.90 -9.09 1.09
N ALA A 125 -12.80 -8.15 0.82
CA ALA A 125 -12.86 -7.49 -0.48
C ALA A 125 -11.60 -6.63 -0.71
N GLN A 126 -10.89 -6.89 -1.81
CA GLN A 126 -9.72 -6.11 -2.19
C GLN A 126 -10.10 -4.65 -2.44
N SER A 127 -9.20 -3.74 -2.05
CA SER A 127 -9.34 -2.34 -2.43
C SER A 127 -8.76 -2.13 -3.81
N PRO A 128 -9.50 -1.51 -4.74
CA PRO A 128 -8.89 -1.01 -5.96
C PRO A 128 -7.82 0.03 -5.62
N LEU A 129 -6.88 0.22 -6.53
CA LEU A 129 -5.87 1.28 -6.46
C LEU A 129 -6.54 2.64 -6.62
N ILE A 130 -5.94 3.68 -6.03
CA ILE A 130 -6.43 5.06 -6.14
C ILE A 130 -5.30 5.92 -6.70
N PHE A 131 -5.59 6.64 -7.79
CA PHE A 131 -4.68 7.60 -8.39
C PHE A 131 -5.30 9.00 -8.37
N LEU A 132 -4.57 9.97 -7.82
CA LEU A 132 -4.98 11.37 -7.76
C LEU A 132 -3.93 12.22 -8.47
N TYR A 133 -4.29 12.76 -9.64
CA TYR A 133 -3.43 13.66 -10.39
C TYR A 133 -3.50 15.08 -9.79
N VAL A 134 -2.36 15.60 -9.36
CA VAL A 134 -2.21 16.96 -8.84
C VAL A 134 -1.31 17.73 -9.79
N VAL A 135 -1.91 18.55 -10.65
CA VAL A 135 -1.25 19.16 -11.80
C VAL A 135 -1.06 20.66 -11.60
N ASP A 136 0.16 21.16 -11.83
CA ASP A 136 0.44 22.60 -11.89
C ASP A 136 0.24 23.10 -13.33
N THR A 137 -0.62 24.09 -13.51
CA THR A 137 -0.91 24.72 -14.81
C THR A 137 -0.15 26.02 -15.04
N CYS A 138 0.73 26.43 -14.12
CA CYS A 138 1.61 27.60 -14.28
C CYS A 138 2.86 27.26 -15.09
N LEU A 139 2.70 26.59 -16.24
CA LEU A 139 3.78 26.14 -17.12
C LEU A 139 3.74 26.88 -18.46
N GLU A 140 4.81 26.72 -19.25
CA GLU A 140 4.74 27.05 -20.67
C GLU A 140 3.85 26.04 -21.42
N GLU A 141 3.46 26.36 -22.65
CA GLU A 141 2.41 25.63 -23.38
C GLU A 141 2.97 24.34 -23.93
N ASP A 142 4.20 24.38 -24.42
CA ASP A 142 4.93 23.19 -24.86
C ASP A 142 5.13 22.20 -23.68
N ASP A 143 5.52 22.71 -22.50
CA ASP A 143 5.66 21.90 -21.28
C ASP A 143 4.32 21.33 -20.82
N LEU A 144 3.26 22.15 -20.83
CA LEU A 144 1.92 21.71 -20.45
C LEU A 144 1.40 20.66 -21.43
N GLN A 145 1.65 20.83 -22.73
CA GLN A 145 1.24 19.89 -23.77
C GLN A 145 1.94 18.54 -23.59
N ALA A 146 3.26 18.54 -23.37
CA ALA A 146 4.01 17.32 -23.08
C ALA A 146 3.51 16.63 -21.78
N LEU A 147 3.14 17.42 -20.77
CA LEU A 147 2.57 16.89 -19.53
C LEU A 147 1.20 16.23 -19.77
N LYS A 148 0.32 16.84 -20.57
CA LYS A 148 -0.98 16.23 -20.92
C LYS A 148 -0.82 14.88 -21.59
N GLU A 149 0.07 14.79 -22.58
CA GLU A 149 0.35 13.55 -23.31
C GLU A 149 0.87 12.46 -22.36
N SER A 150 1.75 12.83 -21.42
CA SER A 150 2.27 11.91 -20.41
C SER A 150 1.18 11.42 -19.45
N LEU A 151 0.26 12.30 -19.01
CA LEU A 151 -0.85 11.95 -18.13
C LEU A 151 -1.89 11.06 -18.83
N GLN A 152 -2.18 11.33 -20.10
CA GLN A 152 -3.06 10.50 -20.92
C GLN A 152 -2.44 9.11 -21.16
N MET A 153 -1.14 9.05 -21.45
CA MET A 153 -0.42 7.78 -21.55
C MET A 153 -0.47 7.01 -20.22
N SER A 154 -0.19 7.66 -19.08
CA SER A 154 -0.24 6.96 -17.79
C SER A 154 -1.63 6.45 -17.46
N LEU A 155 -2.69 7.17 -17.83
CA LEU A 155 -4.08 6.75 -17.64
C LEU A 155 -4.37 5.43 -18.38
N SER A 156 -3.81 5.22 -19.57
CA SER A 156 -3.98 3.99 -20.36
C SER A 156 -3.30 2.75 -19.74
N LEU A 157 -2.35 2.95 -18.82
CA LEU A 157 -1.60 1.88 -18.15
C LEU A 157 -2.23 1.44 -16.82
N LEU A 158 -3.25 2.17 -16.34
CA LEU A 158 -3.86 1.90 -15.05
C LEU A 158 -4.81 0.69 -15.13
N PRO A 159 -4.92 -0.10 -14.04
CA PRO A 159 -5.89 -1.19 -13.97
C PRO A 159 -7.33 -0.68 -14.17
N PRO A 160 -8.22 -1.44 -14.85
CA PRO A 160 -9.59 -0.98 -15.14
C PRO A 160 -10.43 -0.66 -13.90
N ASP A 161 -10.19 -1.36 -12.80
CA ASP A 161 -10.87 -1.21 -11.51
C ASP A 161 -10.26 -0.09 -10.64
N ALA A 162 -9.10 0.45 -11.02
CA ALA A 162 -8.47 1.56 -10.32
C ALA A 162 -9.38 2.80 -10.34
N LEU A 163 -9.34 3.56 -9.27
CA LEU A 163 -10.14 4.74 -9.06
C LEU A 163 -9.33 5.99 -9.33
N VAL A 164 -9.90 6.89 -10.12
CA VAL A 164 -9.32 8.19 -10.40
C VAL A 164 -10.28 9.28 -9.96
N HIS A 165 -9.71 10.41 -9.57
CA HIS A 165 -10.48 11.57 -9.21
C HIS A 165 -11.11 12.24 -10.42
N GLU A 166 -12.44 12.29 -10.46
CA GLU A 166 -13.19 13.09 -11.43
C GLU A 166 -14.22 13.93 -10.69
N LEU A 167 -14.31 15.20 -11.08
CA LEU A 167 -15.32 16.14 -10.61
C LEU A 167 -16.45 16.25 -11.64
N GLY A 168 -17.14 15.13 -11.89
CA GLY A 168 -18.17 15.04 -12.92
C GLY A 168 -19.41 14.32 -12.42
N TYR A 169 -20.59 14.81 -12.80
CA TYR A 169 -21.84 14.06 -12.76
C TYR A 169 -22.56 14.31 -14.07
N GLU A 170 -22.91 13.23 -14.79
CA GLU A 170 -23.76 13.22 -15.99
C GLU A 170 -23.63 14.45 -16.91
N GLY A 171 -22.50 14.54 -17.63
CA GLY A 171 -22.31 15.51 -18.72
C GLY A 171 -21.99 16.96 -18.30
N ILE A 172 -21.84 17.26 -17.01
CA ILE A 172 -21.44 18.58 -16.53
C ILE A 172 -20.13 18.48 -15.74
N SER A 173 -19.08 19.12 -16.26
CA SER A 173 -17.82 19.33 -15.54
C SER A 173 -18.05 20.31 -14.38
N LYS A 174 -17.71 19.90 -13.15
CA LYS A 174 -17.79 20.76 -11.96
C LYS A 174 -16.38 21.08 -11.48
N SER A 175 -16.09 22.35 -11.24
CA SER A 175 -14.82 22.79 -10.66
C SER A 175 -15.02 23.36 -9.27
N TYR A 176 -14.21 22.93 -8.30
CA TYR A 176 -14.16 23.54 -6.96
C TYR A 176 -12.91 24.42 -6.86
N VAL A 177 -13.10 25.67 -6.48
CA VAL A 177 -12.00 26.65 -6.35
C VAL A 177 -11.76 26.92 -4.87
N PHE A 178 -10.52 26.68 -4.44
CA PHE A 178 -10.08 26.95 -3.07
C PHE A 178 -9.09 28.12 -3.05
N HIS A 179 -9.10 28.87 -1.95
CA HIS A 179 -8.18 29.99 -1.79
C HIS A 179 -6.76 29.49 -1.52
N GLY A 180 -5.85 29.73 -2.47
CA GLY A 180 -4.49 29.18 -2.44
C GLY A 180 -3.55 29.73 -1.34
N THR A 181 -4.02 30.63 -0.48
CA THR A 181 -3.24 31.14 0.67
C THR A 181 -3.73 30.63 2.03
N LYS A 182 -4.88 29.95 2.08
CA LYS A 182 -5.48 29.47 3.33
C LYS A 182 -5.39 27.95 3.38
N GLY A 183 -4.70 27.44 4.40
CA GLY A 183 -4.71 26.01 4.70
C GLY A 183 -6.11 25.55 5.12
N LEU A 184 -6.49 24.35 4.69
CA LEU A 184 -7.78 23.73 4.98
C LEU A 184 -7.56 22.38 5.65
N THR A 185 -8.35 22.07 6.67
CA THR A 185 -8.31 20.75 7.32
C THR A 185 -9.16 19.74 6.54
N ALA A 186 -8.87 18.44 6.71
CA ALA A 186 -9.65 17.36 6.08
C ALA A 186 -11.16 17.50 6.37
N LYS A 187 -11.53 17.82 7.62
CA LYS A 187 -12.94 18.05 8.00
C LYS A 187 -13.57 19.22 7.25
N GLN A 188 -12.86 20.34 7.12
CA GLN A 188 -13.37 21.49 6.36
C GLN A 188 -13.56 21.15 4.88
N ILE A 189 -12.63 20.38 4.29
CA ILE A 189 -12.74 19.88 2.93
C ILE A 189 -13.95 18.93 2.79
N GLN A 190 -14.12 18.04 3.75
CA GLN A 190 -15.25 17.11 3.81
C GLN A 190 -16.60 17.84 3.84
N ASP A 191 -16.71 18.87 4.68
CA ASP A 191 -17.91 19.69 4.83
C ASP A 191 -18.18 20.52 3.55
N MET A 192 -17.13 21.15 2.98
CA MET A 192 -17.25 21.96 1.75
C MET A 192 -17.61 21.13 0.51
N LEU A 193 -17.10 19.90 0.42
CA LEU A 193 -17.39 18.98 -0.69
C LEU A 193 -18.65 18.13 -0.46
N GLY A 194 -19.28 18.26 0.71
CA GLY A 194 -20.48 17.50 1.08
C GLY A 194 -20.24 15.99 1.04
N LEU A 195 -19.06 15.55 1.46
CA LEU A 195 -18.64 14.14 1.50
C LEU A 195 -19.28 13.38 2.67
N THR A 196 -19.76 14.10 3.68
CA THR A 196 -20.55 13.58 4.81
C THR A 196 -22.00 13.42 4.38
N LYS A 197 -22.54 12.19 4.39
CA LYS A 197 -24.00 12.01 4.34
C LYS A 197 -24.60 12.64 5.61
N PRO A 198 -25.60 13.54 5.53
CA PRO A 198 -26.39 13.85 6.71
C PRO A 198 -26.99 12.54 7.22
N ALA A 199 -26.92 12.30 8.53
CA ALA A 199 -27.60 11.18 9.15
C ALA A 199 -29.10 11.31 8.82
N MET A 200 -29.59 10.51 7.88
CA MET A 200 -31.01 10.40 7.61
C MET A 200 -31.68 9.91 8.90
N PRO A 201 -32.74 10.56 9.39
CA PRO A 201 -33.48 10.04 10.53
C PRO A 201 -33.99 8.64 10.18
N MET A 202 -33.64 7.69 11.03
CA MET A 202 -33.99 6.27 10.94
C MET A 202 -35.51 6.11 10.92
N GLN A 203 -36.10 5.95 9.73
CA GLN A 203 -37.48 5.48 9.59
C GLN A 203 -37.48 3.96 9.38
N GLN A 204 -38.39 3.31 10.10
CA GLN A 204 -38.38 1.90 10.48
C GLN A 204 -38.40 0.87 9.33
N ALA A 205 -37.62 -0.19 9.57
CA ALA A 205 -37.89 -1.61 9.30
C ALA A 205 -38.17 -2.08 7.84
N ARG A 206 -37.11 -2.55 7.18
CA ARG A 206 -37.19 -3.68 6.24
C ARG A 206 -36.09 -4.71 6.57
N PRO A 207 -36.34 -6.02 6.42
CA PRO A 207 -35.39 -7.06 6.79
C PRO A 207 -34.15 -7.02 5.87
N PRO A 208 -32.95 -7.37 6.40
CA PRO A 208 -31.71 -7.26 5.64
C PRO A 208 -31.61 -8.40 4.62
N GLN A 209 -31.64 -8.06 3.33
CA GLN A 209 -31.00 -8.90 2.31
C GLN A 209 -29.48 -8.80 2.48
N PRO A 210 -28.72 -9.85 2.16
CA PRO A 210 -27.26 -9.78 2.07
C PRO A 210 -26.92 -8.90 0.85
N GLN A 211 -26.90 -7.59 1.05
CA GLN A 211 -26.33 -6.66 0.09
C GLN A 211 -24.82 -6.77 0.21
N GLU A 212 -24.19 -7.30 -0.84
CA GLU A 212 -22.80 -6.99 -1.17
C GLU A 212 -22.62 -5.49 -0.97
N HIS A 213 -21.81 -5.08 0.01
CA HIS A 213 -21.58 -3.66 0.26
C HIS A 213 -21.03 -3.05 -1.03
N PRO A 214 -21.82 -2.27 -1.78
CA PRO A 214 -21.34 -1.72 -3.01
C PRO A 214 -20.22 -0.79 -2.61
N PHE A 215 -19.08 -0.95 -3.27
CA PHE A 215 -18.01 0.02 -3.23
C PHE A 215 -18.63 1.41 -3.28
N VAL A 216 -18.55 2.18 -2.19
CA VAL A 216 -19.09 3.54 -2.19
C VAL A 216 -18.09 4.34 -3.01
N SER A 217 -18.24 4.32 -4.33
CA SER A 217 -17.65 5.31 -5.22
C SER A 217 -18.09 6.63 -4.63
N SER A 218 -17.15 7.34 -3.99
CA SER A 218 -17.42 8.72 -3.65
C SER A 218 -17.71 9.43 -4.98
N ARG A 219 -18.57 10.44 -5.00
CA ARG A 219 -18.85 11.21 -6.23
C ARG A 219 -17.58 11.70 -6.95
N PHE A 220 -16.47 11.69 -6.23
CA PHE A 220 -15.17 12.20 -6.58
C PHE A 220 -14.15 11.11 -6.92
N LEU A 221 -14.46 9.82 -6.76
CA LEU A 221 -13.58 8.71 -7.14
C LEU A 221 -14.38 7.72 -7.97
N GLN A 222 -14.03 7.63 -9.24
CA GLN A 222 -14.69 6.77 -10.21
C GLN A 222 -13.70 5.78 -10.79
N SER A 223 -14.18 4.59 -11.14
CA SER A 223 -13.37 3.58 -11.81
C SER A 223 -13.01 4.05 -13.22
N ILE A 224 -11.75 3.85 -13.61
CA ILE A 224 -11.20 4.27 -14.90
C ILE A 224 -12.02 3.77 -16.07
N HIS A 225 -12.43 2.50 -16.06
CA HIS A 225 -13.25 1.92 -17.13
C HIS A 225 -14.55 2.73 -17.41
N LYS A 226 -15.05 3.51 -16.44
CA LYS A 226 -16.26 4.32 -16.62
C LYS A 226 -16.01 5.73 -17.13
N ILE A 227 -14.81 6.26 -16.91
CA ILE A 227 -14.52 7.70 -17.03
C ILE A 227 -13.27 7.99 -17.87
N ASP A 228 -12.69 6.96 -18.49
CA ASP A 228 -11.46 7.05 -19.27
C ASP A 228 -11.54 8.07 -20.40
N MET A 229 -12.63 8.06 -21.19
CA MET A 229 -12.83 9.02 -22.27
C MET A 229 -12.98 10.44 -21.74
N ASN A 230 -13.89 10.65 -20.77
CA ASN A 230 -14.12 11.95 -20.15
C ASN A 230 -12.84 12.55 -19.54
N LEU A 231 -12.04 11.71 -18.87
CA LEU A 231 -10.81 12.16 -18.24
C LEU A 231 -9.72 12.44 -19.28
N THR A 232 -9.65 11.66 -20.35
CA THR A 232 -8.74 11.91 -21.47
C THR A 232 -9.03 13.26 -22.11
N ASP A 233 -10.32 13.55 -22.36
CA ASP A 233 -10.77 14.84 -22.91
C ASP A 233 -10.47 15.98 -21.94
N LEU A 234 -10.79 15.83 -20.65
CA LEU A 234 -10.51 16.83 -19.61
C LEU A 234 -9.02 17.14 -19.47
N LEU A 235 -8.14 16.14 -19.59
CA LEU A 235 -6.70 16.34 -19.62
C LEU A 235 -6.28 17.07 -20.90
N GLY A 236 -6.86 16.73 -22.06
CA GLY A 236 -6.60 17.39 -23.34
C GLY A 236 -6.99 18.88 -23.33
N GLU A 237 -8.14 19.20 -22.73
CA GLU A 237 -8.69 20.55 -22.63
C GLU A 237 -8.02 21.42 -21.55
N MET A 238 -7.11 20.87 -20.75
CA MET A 238 -6.44 21.63 -19.68
C MET A 238 -5.68 22.84 -20.24
N GLN A 239 -5.84 24.01 -19.64
CA GLN A 239 -5.20 25.25 -20.10
C GLN A 239 -4.25 25.81 -19.05
N ARG A 240 -3.37 26.73 -19.47
CA ARG A 240 -2.55 27.50 -18.54
C ARG A 240 -3.44 28.27 -17.56
N GLY A 241 -2.92 28.50 -16.36
CA GLY A 241 -3.64 29.29 -15.35
C GLY A 241 -4.07 30.66 -15.91
N PRO A 242 -5.31 31.12 -15.66
CA PRO A 242 -5.86 32.32 -16.29
C PRO A 242 -5.27 33.63 -15.74
N TRP A 243 -4.42 33.56 -14.73
CA TRP A 243 -3.94 34.73 -14.00
C TRP A 243 -2.71 35.35 -14.69
N PRO A 244 -2.75 36.65 -15.04
CA PRO A 244 -1.64 37.30 -15.70
C PRO A 244 -0.43 37.40 -14.77
N VAL A 245 0.76 37.21 -15.33
CA VAL A 245 2.04 37.35 -14.62
C VAL A 245 2.63 38.71 -14.93
N THR A 246 2.80 39.55 -13.91
CA THR A 246 3.40 40.88 -14.09
C THR A 246 4.89 40.78 -14.43
N GLN A 247 5.39 41.75 -15.20
CA GLN A 247 6.80 41.76 -15.64
C GLN A 247 7.75 41.71 -14.42
N GLY A 248 8.75 40.83 -14.49
CA GLY A 248 9.71 40.62 -13.41
C GLY A 248 9.16 39.88 -12.18
N LYS A 249 7.94 39.33 -12.25
CA LYS A 249 7.37 38.47 -11.21
C LYS A 249 7.24 37.03 -11.70
N ARG A 250 7.17 36.12 -10.73
CA ARG A 250 6.84 34.70 -10.98
C ARG A 250 5.32 34.52 -10.90
N PRO A 251 4.76 33.51 -11.57
CA PRO A 251 3.37 33.11 -11.36
C PRO A 251 3.09 32.79 -9.89
N LEU A 252 1.88 33.10 -9.42
CA LEU A 252 1.43 32.70 -8.09
C LEU A 252 1.10 31.20 -8.10
N ARG A 253 1.93 30.41 -7.41
CA ARG A 253 1.77 28.95 -7.30
C ARG A 253 1.46 28.57 -5.86
N SER A 254 0.33 27.92 -5.65
CA SER A 254 -0.15 27.50 -4.33
C SER A 254 0.07 26.01 -4.06
N THR A 255 1.20 25.46 -4.51
CA THR A 255 1.50 24.02 -4.46
C THR A 255 1.29 23.39 -3.08
N GLY A 256 1.71 24.08 -2.01
CA GLY A 256 1.53 23.59 -0.64
C GLY A 256 0.07 23.44 -0.22
N VAL A 257 -0.78 24.41 -0.58
CA VAL A 257 -2.23 24.35 -0.28
C VAL A 257 -2.90 23.30 -1.17
N THR A 258 -2.53 23.20 -2.45
CA THR A 258 -3.04 22.17 -3.36
C THR A 258 -2.74 20.76 -2.84
N LEU A 259 -1.50 20.51 -2.40
CA LEU A 259 -1.12 19.21 -1.84
C LEU A 259 -1.86 18.93 -0.52
N SER A 260 -2.01 19.93 0.33
CA SER A 260 -2.80 19.81 1.57
C SER A 260 -4.26 19.42 1.29
N ILE A 261 -4.87 19.99 0.25
CA ILE A 261 -6.24 19.65 -0.16
C ILE A 261 -6.30 18.22 -0.69
N ALA A 262 -5.35 17.83 -1.54
CA ALA A 262 -5.27 16.47 -2.10
C ALA A 262 -5.14 15.40 -1.00
N VAL A 263 -4.28 15.63 0.00
CA VAL A 263 -4.14 14.74 1.16
C VAL A 263 -5.42 14.69 1.98
N GLY A 264 -6.01 15.85 2.30
CA GLY A 264 -7.25 15.90 3.08
C GLY A 264 -8.46 15.27 2.37
N LEU A 265 -8.47 15.31 1.03
CA LEU A 265 -9.47 14.64 0.21
C LEU A 265 -9.37 13.12 0.37
N LEU A 266 -8.17 12.56 0.19
CA LEU A 266 -7.93 11.12 0.33
C LEU A 266 -8.17 10.64 1.76
N GLU A 267 -7.74 11.40 2.77
CA GLU A 267 -8.00 11.10 4.18
C GLU A 267 -9.50 10.97 4.47
N SER A 268 -10.29 11.94 3.97
CA SER A 268 -11.75 11.96 4.15
C SER A 268 -12.45 10.80 3.44
N MET A 269 -11.90 10.31 2.34
CA MET A 269 -12.48 9.21 1.56
C MET A 269 -12.10 7.83 2.11
N VAL A 270 -10.86 7.66 2.58
CA VAL A 270 -10.38 6.39 3.16
C VAL A 270 -10.93 6.18 4.58
N ALA A 271 -11.07 7.24 5.39
CA ALA A 271 -11.62 7.14 6.75
C ALA A 271 -13.08 6.67 6.78
N VAL A 272 -13.89 7.06 5.79
CA VAL A 272 -15.27 6.55 5.64
C VAL A 272 -15.29 5.04 5.37
N ARG A 273 -14.21 4.50 4.78
CA ARG A 273 -14.10 3.08 4.42
C ARG A 273 -13.66 2.18 5.57
N LEU A 274 -12.71 2.62 6.40
CA LEU A 274 -12.29 1.83 7.57
C LEU A 274 -13.45 1.61 8.57
N ASN A 275 -14.29 2.62 8.77
CA ASN A 275 -15.46 2.52 9.65
C ASN A 275 -16.60 1.65 9.09
N SER A 276 -16.62 1.37 7.78
CA SER A 276 -17.65 0.52 7.14
C SER A 276 -17.22 -0.94 6.99
N VAL A 277 -15.91 -1.22 6.93
CA VAL A 277 -15.37 -2.59 6.83
C VAL A 277 -15.07 -3.20 8.20
N CYS A 278 -14.76 -2.39 9.22
CA CYS A 278 -14.69 -2.81 10.61
C CYS A 278 -15.64 -1.96 11.47
N PRO A 279 -16.91 -2.36 11.66
CA PRO A 279 -17.67 -1.87 12.79
C PRO A 279 -16.93 -2.27 14.08
N LYS A 280 -16.80 -1.33 15.02
CA LYS A 280 -16.24 -1.59 16.35
C LYS A 280 -16.95 -2.74 17.05
#